data_AF-A0A1I4ULJ0-F1
#
_entry.id   AF-A0A1I4ULJ0-F1
#
_cell.length_a   1.000
_cell.length_b   1.000
_cell.length_c   1.000
_cell.angle_alpha   90.00
_cell.angle_beta   90.00
_cell.angle_gamma   90.00
#
_symmetry.space_group_name_H-M   'P 1'
#
loop_
_entity.id
_entity.type
_entity.pdbx_description
1 polymer ?
#
loop_
_entity_poly.entity_id
_entity_poly.type
_entity_poly.pdbx_seq_one_letter_code
_entity_poly.pdbx_strand_id
1 'polypeptide(L)' 'APVLKKINDALKVALKDPDFIKKQEGLGAVVVSDKRVEPAEHKKFVQAEVARFGPVIKAAGVYAD' A
#
# COMPACT_ATOMS: atom_id res chain seq x y z
N ALA A 1 -3.07 14.74 12.57
CA ALA A 1 -4.51 14.43 12.75
C ALA A 1 -4.67 13.16 13.59
N PRO A 2 -5.39 13.19 14.72
CA PRO A 2 -5.47 12.08 15.67
C PRO A 2 -6.15 10.83 15.10
N VAL A 3 -7.18 11.00 14.27
CA VAL A 3 -7.89 9.88 13.61
C VAL A 3 -6.96 9.08 12.68
N LEU A 4 -6.19 9.78 11.84
CA LEU A 4 -5.23 9.12 10.93
C LEU A 4 -4.18 8.31 11.70
N LYS A 5 -3.70 8.84 12.83
CA LYS A 5 -2.75 8.12 13.69
C LYS A 5 -3.40 6.84 14.26
N LYS A 6 -4.62 6.93 14.79
CA LYS A 6 -5.36 5.78 15.33
C LYS A 6 -5.50 4.66 14.29
N ILE A 7 -5.85 5.00 13.06
CA ILE A 7 -5.99 4.04 11.95
C ILE A 7 -4.63 3.41 11.60
N ASN A 8 -3.58 4.22 11.48
CA ASN A 8 -2.25 3.72 11.15
C ASN A 8 -1.67 2.80 12.24
N ASP A 9 -1.87 3.15 13.51
CA ASP A 9 -1.45 2.32 14.64
C ASP A 9 -2.18 0.96 14.62
N ALA A 10 -3.50 0.95 14.38
CA ALA A 10 -4.28 -0.28 14.26
C ALA A 10 -3.84 -1.16 13.07
N LEU A 11 -3.55 -0.53 11.91
CA LEU A 11 -3.00 -1.21 10.75
C LEU A 11 -1.68 -1.93 11.09
N LYS A 12 -0.75 -1.24 11.76
CA LYS A 12 0.56 -1.82 12.14
C LYS A 12 0.44 -3.01 13.09
N VAL A 13 -0.62 -3.07 13.89
CA VAL A 13 -0.94 -4.24 14.73
C VAL A 13 -1.43 -5.39 13.85
N ALA A 14 -2.40 -5.15 12.96
CA ALA A 14 -2.97 -6.18 12.09
C ALA A 14 -1.92 -6.82 11.16
N LEU A 15 -0.96 -6.03 10.64
CA LEU A 15 0.11 -6.53 9.77
C LEU A 15 1.09 -7.49 10.46
N LYS A 16 1.04 -7.61 11.80
CA LYS A 16 1.88 -8.51 12.60
C LYS A 16 1.10 -9.74 13.10
N ASP A 17 -0.20 -9.80 12.86
CA ASP A 17 -1.04 -10.90 13.31
C ASP A 17 -0.71 -12.19 12.51
N PRO A 18 -0.32 -13.29 13.17
CA PRO A 18 0.10 -14.51 12.46
C PRO A 18 -1.00 -15.13 11.61
N ASP A 19 -2.26 -15.08 12.06
CA ASP A 19 -3.39 -15.62 11.32
C ASP A 19 -3.70 -14.78 10.08
N PHE A 20 -3.61 -13.45 10.19
CA PHE A 20 -3.69 -12.54 9.05
C PHE A 20 -2.59 -12.85 8.03
N ILE A 21 -1.34 -12.94 8.46
CA ILE A 21 -0.20 -13.23 7.58
C ILE A 21 -0.42 -14.56 6.83
N LYS A 22 -0.76 -15.63 7.57
CA LYS A 22 -0.99 -16.96 6.99
C LYS A 22 -2.12 -16.95 5.96
N LYS A 23 -3.20 -16.19 6.19
CA LYS A 23 -4.31 -16.04 5.23
C LYS A 23 -3.87 -15.29 3.97
N GLN A 24 -3.10 -14.21 4.11
CA GLN A 24 -2.59 -13.47 2.95
C GLN A 24 -1.62 -14.30 2.13
N GLU A 25 -0.70 -15.04 2.78
CA GLU A 25 0.20 -15.98 2.11
C GLU A 25 -0.58 -17.09 1.37
N GLY A 26 -1.64 -17.64 1.99
CA GLY A 26 -2.52 -18.61 1.37
C GLY A 26 -3.27 -18.08 0.13
N LEU A 27 -3.41 -16.77 0.00
CA LEU A 27 -3.98 -16.09 -1.18
C LEU A 27 -2.89 -15.65 -2.19
N GLY A 28 -1.62 -15.96 -1.93
CA GLY A 28 -0.49 -15.56 -2.78
C GLY A 28 -0.07 -14.09 -2.60
N ALA A 29 -0.54 -13.41 -1.54
CA ALA A 29 -0.15 -12.04 -1.23
C ALA A 29 1.08 -12.00 -0.31
N VAL A 30 1.86 -10.93 -0.42
CA VAL A 30 2.96 -10.60 0.49
C VAL A 30 2.52 -9.47 1.40
N VAL A 31 2.56 -9.69 2.71
CA VAL A 31 2.23 -8.65 3.70
C VAL A 31 3.36 -7.61 3.73
N VAL A 32 2.97 -6.32 3.69
CA VAL A 32 3.93 -5.21 3.72
C VAL A 32 4.69 -5.16 5.05
N SER A 33 6.01 -5.19 4.97
CA SER A 33 6.94 -5.12 6.12
C SER A 33 7.92 -3.95 6.02
N ASP A 34 7.93 -3.23 4.90
CA ASP A 34 8.79 -2.07 4.67
C ASP A 34 8.15 -0.75 5.14
N LYS A 35 8.84 0.37 4.89
CA LYS A 35 8.42 1.69 5.36
C LYS A 35 7.10 2.17 4.78
N ARG A 36 6.50 1.52 3.77
CA ARG A 36 5.16 1.85 3.25
C ARG A 36 4.05 1.74 4.30
N VAL A 37 4.32 1.15 5.48
CA VAL A 37 3.41 1.25 6.64
C VAL A 37 3.35 2.65 7.26
N GLU A 38 4.27 3.54 6.92
CA GLU A 38 4.26 4.94 7.34
C GLU A 38 3.53 5.83 6.33
N PRO A 39 2.68 6.77 6.76
CA PRO A 39 1.88 7.59 5.84
C PRO A 39 2.69 8.37 4.79
N ALA A 40 3.84 8.93 5.20
CA ALA A 40 4.70 9.70 4.30
C ALA A 40 5.34 8.83 3.21
N GLU A 41 5.78 7.63 3.59
CA GLU A 41 6.44 6.70 2.68
C GLU A 41 5.42 5.99 1.78
N HIS A 42 4.22 5.71 2.28
CA HIS A 42 3.10 5.28 1.44
C HIS A 42 2.74 6.32 0.38
N LYS A 43 2.66 7.60 0.76
CA LYS A 43 2.40 8.69 -0.19
C LYS A 43 3.47 8.76 -1.29
N LYS A 44 4.76 8.64 -0.93
CA LYS A 44 5.86 8.59 -1.91
C LYS A 44 5.73 7.40 -2.84
N PHE A 45 5.42 6.21 -2.32
CA PHE A 45 5.18 5.01 -3.11
C PHE A 45 4.07 5.23 -4.14
N VAL A 46 2.89 5.73 -3.71
CA VAL A 46 1.77 6.00 -4.63
C VAL A 46 2.16 7.00 -5.72
N GLN A 47 2.86 8.08 -5.36
CA GLN A 47 3.34 9.06 -6.33
C GLN A 47 4.33 8.45 -7.34
N ALA A 48 5.23 7.58 -6.89
CA ALA A 48 6.17 6.87 -7.76
C ALA A 48 5.45 5.91 -8.72
N GLU A 49 4.44 5.19 -8.24
CA GLU A 49 3.64 4.29 -9.08
C GLU A 49 2.82 5.06 -10.12
N VAL A 50 2.22 6.19 -9.75
CA VAL A 50 1.53 7.10 -10.70
C VAL A 50 2.50 7.57 -11.78
N ALA A 51 3.70 8.01 -11.39
CA ALA A 51 4.71 8.46 -12.35
C ALA A 51 5.20 7.32 -13.26
N ARG A 52 5.31 6.09 -12.73
CA ARG A 52 5.73 4.90 -13.48
C ARG A 52 4.70 4.45 -14.50
N PHE A 53 3.42 4.40 -14.11
CA PHE A 53 2.37 3.85 -14.96
C PHE A 53 1.69 4.89 -15.85
N GLY A 54 1.64 6.16 -15.44
CA GLY A 54 0.98 7.24 -16.18
C GLY A 54 1.40 7.33 -17.66
N PRO A 55 2.70 7.27 -18.01
CA PRO A 55 3.15 7.30 -19.40
C PRO A 55 2.69 6.08 -20.21
N VAL A 56 2.75 4.88 -19.62
CA VAL A 56 2.35 3.62 -20.28
C VAL A 56 0.86 3.63 -20.58
N ILE A 57 0.05 4.08 -19.62
CA ILE A 57 -1.41 4.17 -19.78
C ILE A 57 -1.77 5.18 -20.89
N LYS A 58 -1.15 6.37 -20.87
CA LYS A 58 -1.35 7.38 -21.92
C LYS A 58 -0.96 6.86 -23.29
N ALA A 59 0.16 6.15 -23.41
CA ALA A 59 0.60 5.55 -24.67
C ALA A 59 -0.37 4.47 -25.19
N ALA A 60 -1.07 3.76 -24.29
CA ALA A 60 -2.09 2.79 -24.66
C ALA A 60 -3.41 3.45 -25.15
N GLY A 61 -3.54 4.78 -25.10
CA GLY A 61 -4.75 5.50 -25.51
C GLY A 61 -5.94 5.31 -24.57
N VAL A 62 -5.70 4.80 -23.36
CA VAL A 62 -6.72 4.57 -22.33
C VAL A 62 -6.66 5.70 -21.30
N TYR A 63 -7.81 6.17 -20.84
CA TYR A 63 -7.92 7.13 -19.73
C TYR A 63 -7.91 6.38 -18.39
N ALA A 64 -6.96 6.71 -17.51
CA ALA A 64 -7.00 6.33 -16.10
C ALA A 64 -6.91 7.61 -15.27
N ASP A 65 -8.06 8.10 -14.82
CA ASP A 65 -8.19 9.10 -13.75
C ASP A 65 -8.59 8.36 -12.46
#